data_AF-A0AAD3WDA3-F1
#
_entry.id   AF-A0AAD3WDA3-F1
#
_cell.length_a   1.000
_cell.length_b   1.000
_cell.length_c   1.000
_cell.angle_alpha   90.00
_cell.angle_beta   90.00
_cell.angle_gamma   90.00
#
_symmetry.space_group_name_H-M   'P 1'
#
loop_
_entity.id
_entity.type
_entity.pdbx_description
1 polymer ?
#
loop_
_entity_poly.entity_id
_entity_poly.type
_entity_poly.pdbx_seq_one_letter_code
_entity_poly.pdbx_strand_id
1 'polypeptide(L)'
;MRDAPRVIIGGIQYTPDDPIPSPIIAVSYPTREEALWAARVLLSIQNGRRPFETGPAVYMGDTRVKVRARPATKDVLVEVFAYAEPSHLTASLYAASRVGRDLYGAFRRLVDIHKRYTLTVAEGDRLLMEELDLVKYVIDEKEVGF
;
A
#
# COMPACT_ATOMS: atom_id res chain seq x y z
N MET A 1 -17.98 11.19 -13.51
CA MET A 1 -17.87 10.43 -12.24
C MET A 1 -16.42 10.47 -11.84
N ARG A 2 -16.07 10.86 -10.61
CA ARG A 2 -14.70 10.65 -10.12
C ARG A 2 -14.57 9.16 -9.83
N ASP A 3 -13.70 8.47 -10.55
CA ASP A 3 -13.46 7.05 -10.31
C ASP A 3 -12.85 6.86 -8.92
N ALA A 4 -13.32 5.85 -8.20
CA ALA A 4 -12.80 5.53 -6.88
C ALA A 4 -11.32 5.14 -6.97
N PRO A 5 -10.49 5.45 -5.96
CA PRO A 5 -9.09 5.04 -5.95
C PRO A 5 -8.97 3.52 -5.97
N ARG A 6 -8.05 3.01 -6.78
CA ARG A 6 -7.78 1.58 -6.93
C ARG A 6 -6.54 1.17 -6.15
N VAL A 7 -6.47 -0.09 -5.74
CA VAL A 7 -5.29 -0.67 -5.08
C VAL A 7 -4.53 -1.50 -6.11
N ILE A 8 -3.27 -1.13 -6.33
CA ILE A 8 -2.31 -1.88 -7.13
C ILE A 8 -1.48 -2.74 -6.17
N ILE A 9 -1.25 -3.99 -6.52
CA ILE A 9 -0.26 -4.85 -5.84
C ILE A 9 0.70 -5.42 -6.87
N GLY A 10 1.94 -5.66 -6.47
CA GLY A 10 2.92 -6.27 -7.37
C GLY A 10 4.33 -6.29 -6.79
N GLY A 11 5.32 -6.41 -7.67
CA GLY A 11 6.72 -6.27 -7.35
C GLY A 11 7.33 -5.10 -8.12
N ILE A 12 8.20 -4.33 -7.49
CA ILE A 12 9.01 -3.30 -8.12
C ILE A 12 10.48 -3.71 -8.07
N GLN A 13 11.15 -3.61 -9.21
CA GLN A 13 12.59 -3.75 -9.30
C GLN A 13 13.19 -2.34 -9.29
N TYR A 14 13.90 -1.98 -8.21
CA TYR A 14 14.50 -0.64 -8.09
C TYR A 14 15.78 -0.52 -8.91
N THR A 15 16.55 -1.60 -8.97
CA THR A 15 17.77 -1.67 -9.77
C THR A 15 17.77 -2.92 -10.65
N PRO A 16 18.34 -2.87 -11.86
CA PRO A 16 18.44 -4.05 -12.73
C PRO A 16 19.16 -5.24 -12.07
N ASP A 17 20.02 -4.96 -11.10
CA ASP A 17 20.80 -5.95 -10.37
C ASP A 17 20.04 -6.62 -9.21
N ASP A 18 18.86 -6.10 -8.82
CA ASP A 18 18.02 -6.72 -7.80
C ASP A 18 17.41 -8.02 -8.34
N PRO A 19 17.84 -9.21 -7.88
CA PRO A 19 17.40 -10.48 -8.44
C PRO A 19 15.95 -10.83 -8.07
N ILE A 20 15.39 -10.15 -7.07
CA ILE A 20 14.05 -10.37 -6.55
C ILE A 20 13.36 -9.00 -6.42
N PRO A 21 12.24 -8.76 -7.13
CA PRO A 21 11.48 -7.54 -7.01
C PRO A 21 10.95 -7.33 -5.58
N SER A 22 11.03 -6.11 -5.09
CA SER A 22 10.46 -5.73 -3.80
C SER A 22 8.92 -5.68 -3.89
N PRO A 23 8.19 -6.32 -2.97
CA PRO A 23 6.73 -6.27 -2.97
C PRO A 23 6.21 -4.86 -2.68
N ILE A 24 5.19 -4.45 -3.44
CA ILE A 24 4.60 -3.12 -3.35
C ILE A 24 3.08 -3.17 -3.38
N ILE A 25 2.48 -2.24 -2.65
CA ILE A 25 1.09 -1.85 -2.72
C ILE A 25 1.03 -0.36 -3.01
N ALA A 26 0.18 0.06 -3.93
CA ALA A 26 -0.04 1.48 -4.20
C ALA A 26 -1.54 1.81 -4.22
N VAL A 27 -1.90 2.95 -3.61
CA VAL A 27 -3.22 3.54 -3.82
C VAL A 27 -3.14 4.45 -5.02
N SER A 28 -3.79 4.04 -6.11
CA SER A 28 -3.76 4.70 -7.39
C SER A 28 -4.99 5.60 -7.56
N TYR A 29 -4.72 6.85 -7.92
CA TYR A 29 -5.71 7.88 -8.18
C TYR A 29 -5.75 8.21 -9.68
N PRO A 30 -6.91 8.67 -10.20
CA PRO A 30 -7.03 9.09 -11.60
C PRO A 30 -6.12 10.26 -12.00
N THR A 31 -5.76 11.13 -11.05
CA THR A 31 -4.98 12.34 -11.31
C THR A 31 -3.81 12.48 -10.36
N ARG A 32 -2.72 13.13 -10.81
CA ARG A 32 -1.59 13.50 -9.94
C ARG A 32 -2.02 14.34 -8.74
N GLU A 33 -2.93 15.28 -8.92
CA GLU A 33 -3.38 16.17 -7.84
C GLU A 33 -4.01 15.38 -6.68
N GLU A 34 -4.90 14.44 -6.99
CA GLU A 34 -5.53 13.58 -6.00
C GLU A 34 -4.52 12.63 -5.34
N ALA A 35 -3.57 12.08 -6.11
CA ALA A 35 -2.49 11.25 -5.56
C ALA A 35 -1.60 12.05 -4.59
N LEU A 36 -1.19 13.27 -4.95
CA LEU A 36 -0.38 14.14 -4.10
C LEU A 36 -1.15 14.59 -2.85
N TRP A 37 -2.45 14.87 -2.98
CA TRP A 37 -3.29 15.15 -1.82
C TRP A 37 -3.34 13.95 -0.87
N ALA A 38 -3.55 12.74 -1.40
CA ALA A 38 -3.57 11.52 -0.61
C ALA A 38 -2.23 11.24 0.08
N ALA A 39 -1.10 11.44 -0.62
CA ALA A 39 0.24 11.34 -0.02
C ALA A 39 0.39 12.29 1.17
N ARG A 40 0.00 13.57 1.02
CA ARG A 40 0.04 14.55 2.11
C ARG A 40 -0.83 14.15 3.31
N VAL A 41 -2.02 13.62 3.05
CA VAL A 41 -2.90 13.10 4.11
C VAL A 41 -2.26 11.91 4.83
N LEU A 42 -1.71 10.94 4.08
CA LEU A 42 -1.05 9.78 4.67
C LEU A 42 0.19 10.17 5.47
N LEU A 43 1.01 11.10 4.95
CA LEU A 43 2.17 11.64 5.66
C LEU A 43 1.83 12.36 6.96
N SER A 44 0.70 13.08 7.00
CA SER A 44 0.29 13.81 8.20
C SER A 44 -0.25 12.92 9.30
N ILE A 45 -0.77 11.73 8.95
CA ILE A 45 -1.35 10.79 9.93
C ILE A 45 -0.40 9.65 10.29
N GLN A 46 0.49 9.22 9.39
CA GLN A 46 1.39 8.09 9.64
C GLN A 46 2.29 8.38 10.84
N ASN A 47 2.63 7.34 11.59
CA ASN A 47 3.45 7.44 12.80
C ASN A 47 4.76 6.64 12.72
N GLY A 48 5.18 6.28 11.50
CA GLY A 48 6.45 5.64 11.24
C GLY A 48 7.64 6.55 11.54
N ARG A 49 8.79 5.93 11.79
CA ARG A 49 10.06 6.64 11.98
C ARG A 49 10.79 6.70 10.65
N ARG A 50 11.39 7.87 10.35
CA ARG A 50 12.33 8.02 9.26
C ARG A 50 13.73 7.64 9.78
N PRO A 51 14.34 6.53 9.30
CA PRO A 51 15.60 6.04 9.85
C PRO A 51 16.82 6.88 9.42
N PHE A 52 16.72 7.61 8.31
CA PHE A 52 17.80 8.43 7.78
C PHE A 52 17.38 9.91 7.74
N GLU A 53 18.24 10.80 8.23
CA GLU A 53 18.00 12.25 8.19
C GLU A 53 18.11 12.81 6.77
N THR A 54 19.00 12.23 5.96
CA THR A 54 19.25 12.60 4.56
C THR A 54 18.86 11.46 3.61
N GLY A 55 18.46 11.80 2.39
CA GLY A 55 18.06 10.83 1.35
C GLY A 55 16.55 10.66 1.22
N PRO A 56 16.08 9.59 0.56
CA PRO A 56 14.66 9.37 0.30
C PRO A 56 13.81 9.36 1.58
N ALA A 57 12.57 9.85 1.48
CA ALA A 57 11.63 9.93 2.59
C ALA A 57 10.96 8.58 2.85
N VAL A 58 11.74 7.63 3.37
CA VAL A 58 11.27 6.29 3.73
C VAL A 58 10.87 6.25 5.20
N TYR A 59 9.68 5.76 5.50
CA TYR A 59 9.15 5.64 6.86
C TYR A 59 8.95 4.18 7.22
N MET A 60 9.32 3.81 8.44
CA MET A 60 9.26 2.43 8.93
C MET A 60 8.43 2.33 10.20
N GLY A 61 7.73 1.21 10.36
CA GLY A 61 7.01 0.90 11.61
C GLY A 61 5.72 1.68 11.82
N ASP A 62 5.15 2.24 10.75
CA ASP A 62 3.83 2.86 10.80
C ASP A 62 2.76 1.83 11.23
N THR A 63 1.83 2.25 12.08
CA THR A 63 0.69 1.43 12.56
C THR A 63 -0.67 2.04 12.25
N ARG A 64 -0.71 3.29 11.77
CA ARG A 64 -1.97 4.02 11.50
C ARG A 64 -2.50 3.76 10.09
N VAL A 65 -1.62 3.50 9.12
CA VAL A 65 -2.02 3.07 7.78
C VAL A 65 -2.04 1.56 7.74
N LYS A 66 -3.17 0.96 7.36
CA LYS A 66 -3.36 -0.48 7.41
C LYS A 66 -3.72 -1.01 6.03
N VAL A 67 -3.20 -2.20 5.76
CA VAL A 67 -3.59 -2.99 4.60
C VAL A 67 -4.26 -4.25 5.13
N ARG A 68 -5.45 -4.54 4.60
CA ARG A 68 -6.17 -5.78 4.84
C ARG A 68 -6.34 -6.51 3.52
N ALA A 69 -6.21 -7.83 3.57
CA ALA A 69 -6.54 -8.69 2.47
C ALA A 69 -7.58 -9.72 2.92
N ARG A 70 -8.64 -9.86 2.14
CA ARG A 70 -9.70 -10.84 2.37
C ARG A 70 -9.76 -11.79 1.18
N PRO A 71 -9.13 -12.96 1.29
CA PRO A 71 -9.25 -13.99 0.27
C PRO A 71 -10.71 -14.42 0.11
N ALA A 72 -11.19 -14.47 -1.13
CA ALA A 72 -12.46 -15.05 -1.54
C ALA A 72 -12.19 -16.20 -2.54
N THR A 73 -13.24 -16.82 -3.10
CA THR A 73 -13.10 -18.02 -3.94
C THR A 73 -12.28 -17.76 -5.21
N LYS A 74 -12.46 -16.61 -5.87
CA LYS A 74 -11.85 -16.30 -7.18
C LYS A 74 -10.84 -15.15 -7.15
N ASP A 75 -11.00 -14.26 -6.19
CA ASP A 75 -10.22 -13.04 -6.04
C ASP A 75 -9.85 -12.82 -4.57
N VAL A 76 -9.08 -11.77 -4.33
CA VAL A 76 -8.73 -11.27 -3.01
C VAL A 76 -9.13 -9.80 -2.97
N LEU A 77 -9.96 -9.43 -2.00
CA LEU A 77 -10.27 -8.03 -1.74
C LEU A 77 -9.12 -7.43 -0.94
N VAL A 78 -8.38 -6.50 -1.53
CA VAL A 78 -7.31 -5.76 -0.84
C VAL A 78 -7.84 -4.37 -0.51
N GLU A 79 -7.78 -4.02 0.77
CA GLU A 79 -8.24 -2.76 1.33
C GLU A 79 -7.05 -2.01 1.93
N VAL A 80 -6.88 -0.75 1.57
CA VAL A 80 -5.96 0.19 2.23
C VAL A 80 -6.79 1.23 2.94
N PHE A 81 -6.58 1.37 4.24
CA PHE A 81 -7.30 2.36 5.02
C PHE A 81 -6.42 3.01 6.07
N ALA A 82 -6.74 4.26 6.35
CA ALA A 82 -5.93 5.11 7.20
C ALA A 82 -6.86 5.92 8.10
N TYR A 83 -6.65 5.82 9.42
CA TYR A 83 -7.44 6.53 10.41
C TYR A 83 -6.58 7.61 11.06
N ALA A 84 -7.05 8.86 11.06
CA ALA A 84 -6.41 9.93 11.82
C ALA A 84 -6.35 9.61 13.33
N GLU A 85 -7.41 8.99 13.86
CA GLU A 85 -7.51 8.51 15.23
C GLU A 85 -8.04 7.06 15.21
N PRO A 86 -7.38 6.08 15.84
CA PRO A 86 -7.82 4.68 15.80
C PRO A 86 -9.23 4.42 16.35
N SER A 87 -9.74 5.32 17.20
CA SER A 87 -11.09 5.25 17.77
C SER A 87 -12.18 5.79 16.85
N HIS A 88 -11.81 6.49 15.76
CA HIS A 88 -12.78 7.04 14.81
C HIS A 88 -13.34 5.93 13.91
N LEU A 89 -14.67 5.96 13.71
CA LEU A 89 -15.37 5.05 12.80
C LEU A 89 -15.22 5.44 11.33
N THR A 90 -14.69 6.64 11.04
CA THR A 90 -14.48 7.15 9.69
C THR A 90 -13.00 7.12 9.33
N ALA A 91 -12.68 6.51 8.18
CA ALA A 91 -11.33 6.51 7.65
C ALA A 91 -11.04 7.84 6.95
N SER A 92 -9.86 8.42 7.19
CA SER A 92 -9.36 9.60 6.47
C SER A 92 -8.98 9.26 5.03
N LEU A 93 -8.64 7.99 4.78
CA LEU A 93 -8.43 7.44 3.46
C LEU A 93 -8.93 6.00 3.44
N TYR A 94 -9.63 5.63 2.36
CA TYR A 94 -10.05 4.28 2.08
C TYR A 94 -9.96 4.02 0.58
N ALA A 95 -9.27 2.94 0.20
CA ALA A 95 -9.23 2.42 -1.15
C ALA A 95 -9.34 0.90 -1.11
N ALA A 96 -10.07 0.33 -2.05
CA ALA A 96 -10.25 -1.11 -2.11
C ALA A 96 -10.29 -1.60 -3.56
N SER A 97 -9.71 -2.75 -3.81
CA SER A 97 -9.79 -3.40 -5.13
C SER A 97 -9.76 -4.90 -5.01
N ARG A 98 -10.45 -5.56 -5.94
CA ARG A 98 -10.37 -7.01 -6.12
C ARG A 98 -9.15 -7.31 -6.98
N VAL A 99 -8.30 -8.20 -6.49
CA VAL A 99 -7.12 -8.67 -7.21
C VAL A 99 -7.24 -10.16 -7.48
N GLY A 100 -6.80 -10.61 -8.66
CA GLY A 100 -6.77 -12.03 -8.99
C GLY A 100 -5.93 -12.82 -7.98
N ARG A 101 -6.36 -14.03 -7.64
CA ARG A 101 -5.66 -14.91 -6.68
C ARG A 101 -4.21 -15.19 -7.06
N ASP A 102 -3.91 -15.36 -8.34
CA ASP A 102 -2.54 -15.66 -8.79
C ASP A 102 -1.60 -14.47 -8.58
N LEU A 103 -2.06 -13.26 -8.92
CA LEU A 103 -1.30 -12.03 -8.68
C LEU A 103 -1.09 -11.80 -7.18
N TYR A 104 -2.13 -12.01 -6.37
CA TYR A 104 -2.01 -11.93 -4.92
C TYR A 104 -1.04 -12.97 -4.36
N GLY A 105 -1.09 -14.21 -4.85
CA GLY A 105 -0.19 -15.29 -4.48
C GLY A 105 1.27 -14.98 -4.81
N ALA A 106 1.54 -14.42 -5.99
CA ALA A 106 2.88 -13.98 -6.38
C ALA A 106 3.38 -12.84 -5.47
N PHE A 107 2.56 -11.80 -5.26
CA PHE A 107 2.85 -10.72 -4.32
C PHE A 107 3.13 -11.26 -2.91
N ARG A 108 2.32 -12.19 -2.41
CA ARG A 108 2.51 -12.76 -1.06
C ARG A 108 3.81 -13.51 -0.91
N ARG A 109 4.24 -14.27 -1.91
CA ARG A 109 5.56 -14.91 -1.91
C ARG A 109 6.69 -13.88 -1.80
N LEU A 110 6.59 -12.75 -2.51
CA LEU A 110 7.56 -11.66 -2.38
C LEU A 110 7.56 -11.08 -0.96
N VAL A 111 6.39 -10.87 -0.35
CA VAL A 111 6.28 -10.44 1.06
C VAL A 111 6.92 -11.46 2.00
N ASP A 112 6.73 -12.75 1.76
CA ASP A 112 7.30 -13.80 2.60
C ASP A 112 8.83 -13.90 2.44
N ILE A 113 9.38 -13.57 1.26
CA ILE A 113 10.84 -13.50 1.04
C ILE A 113 11.42 -12.26 1.73
N HIS A 114 10.87 -11.08 1.45
CA HIS A 114 11.40 -9.81 1.93
C HIS A 114 11.05 -9.50 3.40
N LYS A 115 10.06 -10.21 3.97
CA LYS A 115 9.47 -9.95 5.29
C LYS A 115 8.92 -8.53 5.48
N ARG A 116 8.68 -7.83 4.37
CA ARG A 116 8.17 -6.45 4.31
C ARG A 116 7.54 -6.19 2.94
N TYR A 117 6.81 -5.10 2.82
CA TYR A 117 6.37 -4.51 1.56
C TYR A 117 6.34 -2.98 1.67
N THR A 118 6.39 -2.30 0.53
CA THR A 118 6.21 -0.85 0.49
C THR A 118 4.76 -0.50 0.19
N LEU A 119 4.22 0.49 0.89
CA LEU A 119 2.98 1.16 0.57
C LEU A 119 3.28 2.58 0.06
N THR A 120 2.73 2.92 -1.10
CA THR A 120 2.86 4.24 -1.74
C THR A 120 1.52 4.71 -2.35
N VAL A 121 1.55 5.82 -3.07
CA VAL A 121 0.45 6.29 -3.94
C VAL A 121 0.89 6.26 -5.41
N ALA A 122 -0.08 6.32 -6.32
CA ALA A 122 0.17 6.35 -7.75
C ALA A 122 -0.79 7.27 -8.51
N GLU A 123 -0.35 7.78 -9.65
CA GLU A 123 -1.20 8.40 -10.68
C GLU A 123 -1.39 7.37 -11.80
N GLY A 124 -2.60 6.79 -11.93
CA GLY A 124 -2.79 5.65 -12.82
C GLY A 124 -1.80 4.54 -12.45
N ASP A 125 -0.98 4.07 -13.39
CA ASP A 125 0.05 3.04 -13.16
C ASP A 125 1.42 3.60 -12.73
N ARG A 126 1.55 4.93 -12.67
CA ARG A 126 2.80 5.59 -12.29
C ARG A 126 2.90 5.70 -10.76
N LEU A 127 3.78 4.90 -10.17
CA LEU A 127 4.11 4.95 -8.75
C LEU A 127 4.81 6.27 -8.39
N LEU A 128 4.46 6.86 -7.25
CA LEU A 128 5.00 8.12 -6.74
C LEU A 128 5.80 7.88 -5.46
N MET A 129 6.87 7.09 -5.59
CA MET A 129 7.72 6.66 -4.47
C MET A 129 8.39 7.83 -3.75
N GLU A 130 8.68 8.93 -4.46
CA GLU A 130 9.23 10.14 -3.83
C GLU A 130 8.26 10.85 -2.88
N GLU A 131 6.95 10.65 -3.05
CA GLU A 131 5.91 11.34 -2.29
C GLU A 131 5.49 10.57 -1.03
N LEU A 132 5.55 9.23 -1.08
CA LEU A 132 5.24 8.36 0.05
C LEU A 132 5.92 7.00 -0.11
N ASP A 133 6.80 6.66 0.82
CA ASP A 133 7.41 5.33 0.92
C ASP A 133 7.26 4.81 2.35
N LEU A 134 6.17 4.08 2.60
CA LEU A 134 5.91 3.45 3.89
C LEU A 134 6.31 1.98 3.84
N VAL A 135 7.33 1.59 4.58
CA VAL A 135 7.71 0.19 4.76
C VAL A 135 6.83 -0.45 5.83
N LYS A 136 6.12 -1.50 5.40
CA LYS A 136 5.14 -2.25 6.17
C LYS A 136 5.57 -3.71 6.31
N TYR A 137 5.11 -4.35 7.39
CA TYR A 137 5.54 -5.72 7.74
C TYR A 137 4.37 -6.69 7.89
N VAL A 138 3.15 -6.17 8.02
CA VAL A 138 1.95 -6.96 8.34
C VAL A 138 0.84 -6.59 7.37
N ILE A 139 0.24 -7.61 6.78
CA ILE A 139 -1.03 -7.54 6.07
C ILE A 139 -2.05 -8.23 6.97
N ASP A 140 -3.13 -7.53 7.33
CA ASP A 140 -4.24 -8.13 8.08
C ASP A 140 -4.98 -9.07 7.13
N GLU A 141 -4.69 -10.37 7.22
CA GLU A 141 -5.37 -11.39 6.42
C GLU A 141 -6.47 -12.08 7.21
N LYS A 142 -7.68 -12.04 6.65
CA LYS A 142 -8.82 -12.78 7.19
C LYS A 142 -9.54 -13.46 6.04
N GLU A 143 -9.53 -14.79 6.04
CA GLU A 143 -10.41 -15.55 5.16
C GLU A 143 -11.86 -15.24 5.50
N VAL A 144 -12.66 -15.01 4.46
CA VAL A 144 -14.10 -14.93 4.62
C VAL A 144 -14.58 -16.38 4.70
N GLY A 145 -14.99 -16.81 5.90
CA GLY A 145 -15.62 -18.12 6.08
C GLY A 145 -16.85 -18.22 5.17
N PHE A 146 -16.91 -19.30 4.40
CA PHE A 146 -18.09 -19.69 3.63
C PHE A 146 -18.96 -20.64 4.46
#